data_AF-A0A7W8SKU2-F1
#
_entry.id   AF-A0A7W8SKU2-F1
#
_cell.length_a   1.000
_cell.length_b   1.000
_cell.length_c   1.000
_cell.angle_alpha   90.00
_cell.angle_beta   90.00
_cell.angle_gamma   90.00
#
_symmetry.space_group_name_H-M   'P 1'
#
loop_
_entity.id
_entity.type
_entity.pdbx_description
1 polymer ?
#
loop_
_entity_poly.entity_id
_entity_poly.type
_entity_poly.pdbx_seq_one_letter_code
_entity_poly.pdbx_strand_id
1 'polypeptide(L)'
;MLGSRANVVLANPNGITVNGGSFVNTGRVALTTGHVSFKDTIPVAGIPERDIALDTSTGTIVVGPQGLASALIGLDLIAKNVQINGPLTNGFTSQTAYVRAVAGNSNVTLNTAVSPNDNSNDWLTLSPSTSAATASSFAIDITAAGSLTSGRVQLIVTDKGPGVRSAGPMNASLGDFTLSSNGSVQFSNTSLTAQNNLDLQMQDSVTLSDTKLKANSGSATLTASGAVSLTGSSVLANAGVDVSGAGIALAQDATAQSVIASTTSGVVLTSTGDITNVGSLIQGQQKNALDTASLAAVTLNATGNILNQSTPTGLLGVVYGAAGDVSVTAGGSVTNQNARILSNQNLTITAGGDVDNIVDHSSGVNGGAPVSYSDRSWRLIFVEHRDDGFNVDYGALADPDKLSYMSANVGNVTIAAQNVHNIGGTILAQIDPKNPAVGGSISITARDQLLTQAIFTGQASFHRTCFFFCSSSSSSNVQGYGGVIQANNDITMKAGTQITNTGGIVSAEGTLKLDAPKTLAQAVLGYSAINRTHDLKAWFGNSWSAIFAADTGGLFSGGTGQVELTGEADIEGGSFNAPGGIKAAGGVNTISAPYRAPVTIGNHNHLGLVSWFGL
;
A
#
# COMPACT_ATOMS: atom_id res chain seq x y z
N MET A 1 27.53 27.39 -36.75
CA MET A 1 27.19 28.17 -37.94
C MET A 1 27.98 29.48 -37.95
N LEU A 2 28.67 29.80 -39.04
CA LEU A 2 29.25 31.13 -39.24
C LEU A 2 28.19 32.06 -39.83
N GLY A 3 28.12 33.31 -39.36
CA GLY A 3 27.11 34.28 -39.80
C GLY A 3 25.82 34.25 -38.97
N SER A 4 24.67 34.46 -39.62
CA SER A 4 23.37 34.50 -38.95
C SER A 4 23.03 33.16 -38.29
N ARG A 5 22.39 33.23 -37.11
CA ARG A 5 21.87 32.05 -36.40
C ARG A 5 20.89 31.29 -37.30
N ALA A 6 20.97 29.97 -37.32
CA ALA A 6 20.13 29.10 -38.15
C ALA A 6 19.62 27.89 -37.37
N ASN A 7 18.54 27.27 -37.86
CA ASN A 7 18.16 25.91 -37.48
C ASN A 7 18.95 24.91 -38.34
N VAL A 8 19.24 23.72 -37.81
CA VAL A 8 20.04 22.70 -38.49
C VAL A 8 19.28 21.39 -38.53
N VAL A 9 19.21 20.75 -39.70
CA VAL A 9 18.69 19.39 -39.88
C VAL A 9 19.80 18.54 -40.47
N LEU A 10 20.16 17.45 -39.78
CA LEU A 10 21.07 16.42 -40.28
C LEU A 10 20.28 15.12 -40.45
N ALA A 11 20.07 14.70 -41.70
CA ALA A 11 19.32 13.50 -42.03
C ALA A 11 20.22 12.43 -42.65
N ASN A 12 20.24 11.23 -42.06
CA ASN A 12 20.88 10.05 -42.63
C ASN A 12 20.10 8.79 -42.25
N PRO A 13 19.30 8.20 -43.17
CA PRO A 13 18.53 7.00 -42.88
C PRO A 13 19.34 5.78 -42.43
N ASN A 14 20.63 5.73 -42.77
CA ASN A 14 21.51 4.64 -42.33
C ASN A 14 21.85 4.71 -40.84
N GLY A 15 21.70 5.88 -40.20
CA GLY A 15 22.08 6.12 -38.81
C GLY A 15 23.00 7.32 -38.62
N ILE A 16 23.07 7.81 -37.38
CA ILE A 16 23.91 8.93 -36.96
C ILE A 16 24.61 8.55 -35.67
N THR A 17 25.90 8.84 -35.54
CA THR A 17 26.64 8.70 -34.28
C THR A 17 27.28 10.03 -33.91
N VAL A 18 27.08 10.47 -32.68
CA VAL A 18 27.67 11.68 -32.12
C VAL A 18 28.49 11.31 -30.90
N ASN A 19 29.76 11.68 -30.86
CA ASN A 19 30.65 11.41 -29.74
C ASN A 19 31.53 12.63 -29.49
N GLY A 20 31.17 13.46 -28.52
CA GLY A 20 31.83 14.75 -28.26
C GLY A 20 31.31 15.88 -29.15
N GLY A 21 30.07 15.80 -29.61
CA GLY A 21 29.47 16.79 -30.49
C GLY A 21 29.01 18.06 -29.77
N SER A 22 29.00 19.19 -30.48
CA SER A 22 28.37 20.43 -30.04
C SER A 22 27.90 21.28 -31.22
N PHE A 23 26.91 22.14 -30.98
CA PHE A 23 26.37 23.09 -31.95
C PHE A 23 26.54 24.51 -31.42
N VAL A 24 27.10 25.38 -32.25
CA VAL A 24 27.38 26.78 -31.93
C VAL A 24 26.63 27.68 -32.89
N ASN A 25 26.01 28.74 -32.35
CA ASN A 25 25.22 29.71 -33.10
C ASN A 25 24.05 29.03 -33.86
N THR A 26 23.34 28.14 -33.17
CA THR A 26 22.22 27.36 -33.71
C THR A 26 20.98 27.58 -32.84
N GLY A 27 19.81 27.71 -33.48
CA GLY A 27 18.52 27.79 -32.82
C GLY A 27 18.06 26.42 -32.35
N ARG A 28 17.58 25.63 -33.32
CA ARG A 28 17.14 24.24 -33.15
C ARG A 28 18.00 23.29 -33.97
N VAL A 29 18.12 22.06 -33.51
CA VAL A 29 18.79 20.96 -34.22
C VAL A 29 17.85 19.78 -34.32
N ALA A 30 17.68 19.21 -35.51
CA ALA A 30 17.12 17.88 -35.71
C ALA A 30 18.18 16.93 -36.24
N LEU A 31 18.49 15.87 -35.49
CA LEU A 31 19.22 14.71 -35.97
C LEU A 31 18.19 13.65 -36.33
N THR A 32 18.19 13.16 -37.57
CA THR A 32 17.15 12.23 -38.01
C THR A 32 17.64 11.10 -38.90
N THR A 33 17.03 9.93 -38.76
CA THR A 33 17.15 8.81 -39.71
C THR A 33 15.93 8.69 -40.63
N GLY A 34 15.07 9.70 -40.65
CA GLY A 34 13.94 9.78 -41.56
C GLY A 34 14.38 10.05 -43.00
N HIS A 35 13.66 9.48 -43.95
CA HIS A 35 13.73 9.90 -45.35
C HIS A 35 13.15 11.31 -45.47
N VAL A 36 13.94 12.22 -46.02
CA VAL A 36 13.56 13.63 -46.22
C VAL A 36 12.71 13.76 -47.47
N SER A 37 11.57 14.42 -47.32
CA SER A 37 10.72 14.93 -48.38
C SER A 37 10.28 16.35 -48.02
N PHE A 38 9.53 17.01 -48.90
CA PHE A 38 9.06 18.37 -48.67
C PHE A 38 7.55 18.45 -48.81
N LYS A 39 6.93 19.29 -47.99
CA LYS A 39 5.50 19.57 -48.03
C LYS A 39 5.31 21.07 -48.21
N ASP A 40 4.76 21.46 -49.36
CA ASP A 40 4.41 22.86 -49.59
C ASP A 40 3.08 23.15 -48.88
N THR A 41 3.10 24.16 -48.01
CA THR A 41 1.94 24.65 -47.26
C THR A 41 1.72 26.12 -47.60
N ILE A 42 0.46 26.57 -47.56
CA ILE A 42 0.12 27.99 -47.65
C ILE A 42 -0.52 28.34 -46.31
N PRO A 43 0.24 28.89 -45.35
CA PRO A 43 -0.30 29.37 -44.10
C PRO A 43 -1.34 30.47 -44.33
N VAL A 44 -2.13 30.78 -43.29
CA VAL A 44 -3.20 31.81 -43.33
C VAL A 44 -2.68 33.19 -43.79
N ALA A 45 -1.38 33.46 -43.64
CA ALA A 45 -0.73 34.69 -44.13
C ALA A 45 -0.49 34.74 -45.65
N GLY A 46 -0.82 33.69 -46.42
CA GLY A 46 -0.77 33.67 -47.88
C GLY A 46 0.62 33.54 -48.51
N ILE A 47 1.67 33.35 -47.70
CA ILE A 47 3.06 33.19 -48.15
C ILE A 47 3.35 31.68 -48.28
N PRO A 48 3.72 31.15 -49.46
CA PRO A 48 4.08 29.73 -49.59
C PRO A 48 5.23 29.36 -48.65
N GLU A 49 5.05 28.31 -47.86
CA GLU A 49 6.04 27.72 -46.97
C GLU A 49 6.39 26.31 -47.47
N ARG A 50 7.66 25.91 -47.33
CA ARG A 50 8.13 24.57 -47.68
C ARG A 50 8.63 23.86 -46.44
N ASP A 51 7.81 23.00 -45.88
CA ASP A 51 8.13 22.24 -44.69
C ASP A 51 8.94 20.99 -45.02
N ILE A 52 9.76 20.56 -44.06
CA ILE A 52 10.51 19.31 -44.17
C ILE A 52 9.63 18.19 -43.62
N ALA A 53 9.33 17.18 -44.45
CA ALA A 53 8.62 15.98 -44.03
C ALA A 53 9.61 14.82 -43.89
N LEU A 54 9.56 14.14 -42.75
CA LEU A 54 10.45 13.06 -42.35
C LEU A 54 9.64 11.77 -42.17
N ASP A 55 9.94 10.76 -42.97
CA ASP A 55 9.38 9.40 -42.81
C ASP A 55 10.44 8.47 -42.22
N THR A 56 10.27 8.10 -40.96
CA THR A 56 11.25 7.34 -40.18
C THR A 56 10.76 5.91 -39.95
N SER A 57 11.55 4.94 -40.39
CA SER A 57 11.26 3.50 -40.22
C SER A 57 12.49 2.64 -39.93
N THR A 58 13.70 3.18 -40.15
CA THR A 58 14.99 2.51 -39.94
C THR A 58 16.03 3.47 -39.38
N GLY A 59 17.22 2.95 -39.06
CA GLY A 59 18.37 3.73 -38.62
C GLY A 59 18.40 4.04 -37.12
N THR A 60 19.61 4.12 -36.56
CA THR A 60 19.83 4.39 -35.14
C THR A 60 20.59 5.70 -34.96
N ILE A 61 20.17 6.50 -33.97
CA ILE A 61 20.99 7.60 -33.45
C ILE A 61 21.71 7.11 -32.20
N VAL A 62 23.04 7.24 -32.18
CA VAL A 62 23.89 6.87 -31.04
C VAL A 62 24.57 8.12 -30.49
N VAL A 63 24.32 8.45 -29.22
CA VAL A 63 25.14 9.39 -28.45
C VAL A 63 26.20 8.57 -27.73
N GLY A 64 27.45 8.67 -28.17
CA GLY A 64 28.59 7.95 -27.63
C GLY A 64 29.05 8.44 -26.26
N PRO A 65 30.09 7.80 -25.67
CA PRO A 65 30.53 8.08 -24.30
C PRO A 65 30.96 9.53 -24.03
N GLN A 66 31.47 10.26 -25.02
CA GLN A 66 31.81 11.68 -24.88
C GLN A 66 30.59 12.62 -25.00
N GLY A 67 29.42 12.07 -25.28
CA GLY A 67 28.15 12.79 -25.21
C GLY A 67 27.90 13.77 -26.36
N LEU A 68 26.88 14.59 -26.15
CA LEU A 68 26.49 15.72 -26.98
C LEU A 68 26.06 16.86 -26.04
N ALA A 69 26.77 17.97 -26.09
CA ALA A 69 26.50 19.13 -25.26
C ALA A 69 26.31 20.38 -26.13
N SER A 70 25.22 21.13 -25.93
CA SER A 70 24.94 22.36 -26.67
C SER A 70 24.02 23.30 -25.88
N ALA A 71 23.86 24.54 -26.32
CA ALA A 71 22.86 25.48 -25.78
C ALA A 71 21.90 25.88 -26.91
N LEU A 72 20.79 25.15 -27.01
CA LEU A 72 19.82 25.20 -28.10
C LEU A 72 18.42 25.54 -27.57
N ILE A 73 17.61 26.18 -28.40
CA ILE A 73 16.17 26.30 -28.11
C ILE A 73 15.52 24.90 -28.12
N GLY A 74 15.95 24.03 -29.03
CA GLY A 74 15.46 22.65 -29.11
C GLY A 74 16.49 21.72 -29.74
N LEU A 75 16.56 20.49 -29.22
CA LEU A 75 17.30 19.39 -29.80
C LEU A 75 16.34 18.21 -30.01
N ASP A 76 16.13 17.85 -31.26
CA ASP A 76 15.28 16.74 -31.69
C ASP A 76 16.15 15.57 -32.19
N LEU A 77 15.94 14.39 -31.61
CA LEU A 77 16.47 13.11 -32.09
C LEU A 77 15.31 12.29 -32.65
N ILE A 78 15.26 12.09 -33.97
CA ILE A 78 14.12 11.46 -34.66
C ILE A 78 14.62 10.22 -35.40
N ALA A 79 14.45 9.02 -34.85
CA ALA A 79 15.02 7.81 -35.42
C ALA A 79 14.19 6.56 -35.18
N LYS A 80 14.52 5.44 -35.83
CA LYS A 80 13.91 4.16 -35.47
C LYS A 80 14.32 3.72 -34.06
N ASN A 81 15.60 3.87 -33.72
CA ASN A 81 16.11 3.66 -32.36
C ASN A 81 17.03 4.82 -31.94
N VAL A 82 17.04 5.12 -30.64
CA VAL A 82 17.94 6.10 -30.01
C VAL A 82 18.69 5.44 -28.86
N GLN A 83 20.02 5.49 -28.91
CA GLN A 83 20.90 4.97 -27.86
C GLN A 83 21.71 6.10 -27.24
N ILE A 84 21.70 6.18 -25.91
CA ILE A 84 22.38 7.23 -25.14
C ILE A 84 23.38 6.57 -24.19
N ASN A 85 24.64 6.59 -24.63
CA ASN A 85 25.78 5.94 -23.99
C ASN A 85 26.70 6.94 -23.26
N GLY A 86 26.36 8.23 -23.28
CA GLY A 86 27.07 9.32 -22.62
C GLY A 86 26.14 10.51 -22.36
N PRO A 87 26.65 11.61 -21.79
CA PRO A 87 25.82 12.76 -21.43
C PRO A 87 25.18 13.45 -22.65
N LEU A 88 23.85 13.63 -22.62
CA LEU A 88 23.13 14.47 -23.58
C LEU A 88 22.59 15.70 -22.84
N THR A 89 23.20 16.86 -23.08
CA THR A 89 22.91 18.09 -22.34
C THR A 89 22.56 19.24 -23.28
N ASN A 90 21.36 19.78 -23.10
CA ASN A 90 20.98 21.09 -23.62
C ASN A 90 21.01 22.13 -22.51
N GLY A 91 22.10 22.90 -22.45
CA GLY A 91 22.38 23.90 -21.41
C GLY A 91 21.68 25.25 -21.62
N PHE A 92 20.72 25.37 -22.54
CA PHE A 92 19.96 26.61 -22.69
C PHE A 92 18.97 26.78 -21.53
N THR A 93 19.22 27.76 -20.67
CA THR A 93 18.43 28.03 -19.46
C THR A 93 17.10 28.72 -19.81
N SER A 94 16.12 27.94 -20.27
CA SER A 94 14.74 28.40 -20.50
C SER A 94 13.75 27.29 -20.14
N GLN A 95 12.57 27.66 -19.63
CA GLN A 95 11.45 26.72 -19.44
C GLN A 95 10.94 26.14 -20.76
N THR A 96 11.25 26.78 -21.89
CA THR A 96 10.87 26.29 -23.22
C THR A 96 11.98 25.51 -23.92
N ALA A 97 13.22 25.54 -23.40
CA ALA A 97 14.33 24.77 -23.94
C ALA A 97 14.04 23.27 -23.82
N TYR A 98 14.27 22.48 -24.87
CA TYR A 98 13.98 21.04 -24.81
C TYR A 98 15.06 20.16 -25.41
N VAL A 99 15.07 18.92 -24.94
CA VAL A 99 15.57 17.75 -25.66
C VAL A 99 14.35 16.84 -25.90
N ARG A 100 14.11 16.48 -27.15
CA ARG A 100 13.04 15.58 -27.55
C ARG A 100 13.61 14.39 -28.32
N ALA A 101 13.24 13.18 -27.92
CA ALA A 101 13.53 11.96 -28.67
C ALA A 101 12.21 11.38 -29.19
N VAL A 102 12.11 11.21 -30.51
CA VAL A 102 11.02 10.52 -31.19
C VAL A 102 11.59 9.22 -31.76
N ALA A 103 11.15 8.09 -31.22
CA ALA A 103 11.65 6.77 -31.58
C ALA A 103 10.54 5.83 -32.08
N GLY A 104 10.88 4.95 -33.03
CA GLY A 104 9.94 4.04 -33.69
C GLY A 104 9.56 4.51 -35.09
N ASN A 105 8.51 3.90 -35.67
CA ASN A 105 7.98 4.35 -36.96
C ASN A 105 7.24 5.67 -36.79
N SER A 106 7.66 6.73 -37.46
CA SER A 106 7.08 8.07 -37.27
C SER A 106 7.07 8.89 -38.55
N ASN A 107 5.99 9.66 -38.73
CA ASN A 107 5.90 10.70 -39.76
C ASN A 107 5.91 12.08 -39.09
N VAL A 108 6.97 12.85 -39.32
CA VAL A 108 7.20 14.15 -38.69
C VAL A 108 7.24 15.23 -39.75
N THR A 109 6.64 16.39 -39.48
CA THR A 109 6.82 17.61 -40.27
C THR A 109 7.55 18.66 -39.44
N LEU A 110 8.59 19.28 -39.99
CA LEU A 110 9.30 20.41 -39.40
C LEU A 110 8.92 21.69 -40.17
N ASN A 111 8.27 22.63 -39.47
CA ASN A 111 7.93 23.95 -39.95
C ASN A 111 9.20 24.79 -40.11
N THR A 112 9.42 25.30 -41.32
CA THR A 112 10.66 26.03 -41.65
C THR A 112 10.55 27.54 -41.44
N ALA A 113 9.34 28.07 -41.25
CA ALA A 113 9.09 29.47 -40.94
C ALA A 113 9.41 29.82 -39.48
N VAL A 114 9.48 28.85 -38.55
CA VAL A 114 9.89 29.09 -37.16
C VAL A 114 11.33 29.61 -37.12
N SER A 115 11.47 30.86 -36.66
CA SER A 115 12.76 31.54 -36.58
C SER A 115 13.74 30.82 -35.63
N PRO A 116 15.06 30.80 -35.94
CA PRO A 116 16.08 30.26 -35.04
C PRO A 116 16.21 30.97 -33.68
N ASN A 117 15.54 32.11 -33.51
CA ASN A 117 15.47 32.85 -32.24
C ASN A 117 14.10 32.69 -31.55
N ASP A 118 13.14 32.02 -32.18
CA ASP A 118 11.81 31.81 -31.63
C ASP A 118 11.82 30.63 -30.67
N ASN A 119 11.63 30.93 -29.39
CA ASN A 119 11.54 29.98 -28.28
C ASN A 119 10.11 29.80 -27.75
N SER A 120 9.11 30.34 -28.45
CA SER A 120 7.69 30.33 -28.07
C SER A 120 6.88 29.33 -28.91
N ASN A 121 7.25 29.14 -30.18
CA ASN A 121 6.58 28.21 -31.08
C ASN A 121 7.37 26.91 -31.23
N ASP A 122 6.68 25.77 -31.34
CA ASP A 122 7.32 24.51 -31.74
C ASP A 122 7.34 24.42 -33.27
N TRP A 123 8.42 23.86 -33.81
CA TRP A 123 8.59 23.63 -35.24
C TRP A 123 8.20 22.20 -35.65
N LEU A 124 8.07 21.26 -34.71
CA LEU A 124 7.80 19.86 -35.04
C LEU A 124 6.31 19.53 -34.85
N THR A 125 5.73 18.89 -35.86
CA THR A 125 4.43 18.23 -35.76
C THR A 125 4.59 16.74 -36.02
N LEU A 126 4.09 15.90 -35.10
CA LEU A 126 4.03 14.46 -35.28
C LEU A 126 2.65 14.07 -35.84
N SER A 127 2.63 13.40 -37.00
CA SER A 127 1.40 12.86 -37.56
C SER A 127 1.09 11.50 -36.89
N PRO A 128 -0.13 11.29 -36.38
CA PRO A 128 -0.50 10.01 -35.78
C PRO A 128 -0.48 8.90 -36.84
N SER A 129 0.09 7.74 -36.49
CA SER A 129 -0.05 6.52 -37.29
C SER A 129 -1.36 5.81 -36.95
N THR A 130 -2.08 5.30 -37.96
CA THR A 130 -3.31 4.51 -37.76
C THR A 130 -3.01 3.09 -37.25
N SER A 131 -1.76 2.63 -37.36
CA SER A 131 -1.31 1.34 -36.82
C SER A 131 0.15 1.42 -36.36
N ALA A 132 0.40 1.08 -35.10
CA ALA A 132 1.75 1.06 -34.55
C ALA A 132 2.47 -0.25 -34.93
N ALA A 133 3.70 -0.12 -35.44
CA ALA A 133 4.56 -1.27 -35.69
C ALA A 133 5.00 -1.91 -34.36
N THR A 134 5.43 -3.17 -34.39
CA THR A 134 5.97 -3.85 -33.21
C THR A 134 7.49 -3.91 -33.29
N ALA A 135 8.17 -3.33 -32.31
CA ALA A 135 9.62 -3.34 -32.20
C ALA A 135 10.14 -4.63 -31.56
N SER A 136 11.36 -5.03 -31.95
CA SER A 136 12.08 -6.18 -31.36
C SER A 136 13.16 -5.78 -30.35
N SER A 137 13.40 -4.48 -30.18
CA SER A 137 14.40 -3.91 -29.29
C SER A 137 13.88 -2.58 -28.73
N PHE A 138 14.49 -2.09 -27.65
CA PHE A 138 14.10 -0.81 -27.05
C PHE A 138 14.24 0.33 -28.07
N ALA A 139 13.17 1.09 -28.25
CA ALA A 139 13.17 2.25 -29.14
C ALA A 139 14.07 3.37 -28.58
N ILE A 140 14.08 3.56 -27.27
CA ILE A 140 15.01 4.46 -26.57
C ILE A 140 15.73 3.67 -25.48
N ASP A 141 17.06 3.72 -25.49
CA ASP A 141 17.90 3.03 -24.52
C ASP A 141 18.96 3.97 -23.94
N ILE A 142 18.84 4.27 -22.65
CA ILE A 142 19.76 5.15 -21.91
C ILE A 142 20.54 4.28 -20.94
N THR A 143 21.84 4.12 -21.20
CA THR A 143 22.71 3.31 -20.35
C THR A 143 23.03 4.02 -19.03
N ALA A 144 23.62 3.31 -18.06
CA ALA A 144 24.08 3.91 -16.81
C ALA A 144 25.16 5.01 -16.99
N ALA A 145 25.89 4.99 -18.12
CA ALA A 145 26.83 6.06 -18.48
C ALA A 145 26.13 7.23 -19.21
N GLY A 146 24.91 7.01 -19.70
CA GLY A 146 24.10 8.02 -20.35
C GLY A 146 23.41 8.95 -19.37
N SER A 147 23.03 10.14 -19.83
CA SER A 147 22.13 11.03 -19.10
C SER A 147 21.39 11.96 -20.05
N LEU A 148 20.24 12.47 -19.60
CA LEU A 148 19.47 13.50 -20.30
C LEU A 148 19.34 14.73 -19.42
N THR A 149 19.69 15.92 -19.91
CA THR A 149 19.46 17.16 -19.17
C THR A 149 19.08 18.30 -20.11
N SER A 150 18.00 19.00 -19.78
CA SER A 150 17.49 20.15 -20.54
C SER A 150 16.47 20.91 -19.68
N GLY A 151 16.03 22.11 -20.11
CA GLY A 151 14.92 22.83 -19.46
C GLY A 151 13.66 21.96 -19.35
N ARG A 152 13.28 21.32 -20.46
CA ARG A 152 12.25 20.27 -20.59
C ARG A 152 12.84 19.04 -21.27
N VAL A 153 12.27 17.87 -21.01
CA VAL A 153 12.63 16.62 -21.68
C VAL A 153 11.35 15.94 -22.17
N GLN A 154 11.37 15.46 -23.41
CA GLN A 154 10.23 14.80 -24.04
C GLN A 154 10.69 13.50 -24.71
N LEU A 155 10.10 12.38 -24.34
CA LEU A 155 10.36 11.08 -24.94
C LEU A 155 9.07 10.57 -25.59
N ILE A 156 9.14 10.20 -26.86
CA ILE A 156 7.99 9.74 -27.63
C ILE A 156 8.37 8.45 -28.33
N VAL A 157 7.65 7.36 -28.04
CA VAL A 157 7.84 6.05 -28.68
C VAL A 157 6.56 5.63 -29.38
N THR A 158 6.61 5.49 -30.69
CA THR A 158 5.45 5.21 -31.53
C THR A 158 5.21 3.72 -31.79
N ASP A 159 6.23 2.89 -31.63
CA ASP A 159 6.12 1.44 -31.79
C ASP A 159 5.65 0.74 -30.51
N LYS A 160 4.97 -0.40 -30.67
CA LYS A 160 4.64 -1.35 -29.59
C LYS A 160 5.85 -2.20 -29.23
N GLY A 161 5.79 -2.86 -28.07
CA GLY A 161 6.84 -3.77 -27.60
C GLY A 161 7.82 -3.07 -26.65
N PRO A 162 9.13 -3.32 -26.71
CA PRO A 162 10.11 -2.65 -25.85
C PRO A 162 10.19 -1.15 -26.19
N GLY A 163 9.65 -0.30 -25.31
CA GLY A 163 9.56 1.14 -25.56
C GLY A 163 10.81 1.88 -25.11
N VAL A 164 10.95 2.08 -23.80
CA VAL A 164 12.07 2.82 -23.20
C VAL A 164 12.74 1.98 -22.13
N ARG A 165 14.08 1.94 -22.17
CA ARG A 165 14.91 1.48 -21.06
C ARG A 165 15.80 2.63 -20.59
N SER A 166 15.87 2.85 -19.29
CA SER A 166 16.83 3.80 -18.72
C SER A 166 17.47 3.30 -17.45
N ALA A 167 18.81 3.37 -17.42
CA ALA A 167 19.64 3.30 -16.22
C ALA A 167 20.43 4.59 -15.96
N GLY A 168 20.30 5.59 -16.84
CA GLY A 168 20.95 6.89 -16.73
C GLY A 168 20.00 7.97 -16.21
N PRO A 169 20.50 8.97 -15.46
CA PRO A 169 19.64 10.01 -14.89
C PRO A 169 19.05 10.93 -15.95
N MET A 170 17.83 11.40 -15.71
CA MET A 170 17.11 12.32 -16.59
C MET A 170 16.62 13.52 -15.80
N ASN A 171 16.87 14.73 -16.30
CA ASN A 171 16.56 15.96 -15.58
C ASN A 171 15.96 17.03 -16.50
N ALA A 172 14.67 17.32 -16.31
CA ALA A 172 13.99 18.51 -16.83
C ALA A 172 14.15 19.64 -15.80
N SER A 173 15.18 20.46 -15.97
CA SER A 173 15.69 21.35 -14.92
C SER A 173 14.83 22.58 -14.63
N LEU A 174 13.92 22.95 -15.55
CA LEU A 174 13.14 24.19 -15.44
C LEU A 174 11.65 24.01 -15.76
N GLY A 175 11.27 22.97 -16.49
CA GLY A 175 9.91 22.69 -16.88
C GLY A 175 9.52 21.24 -16.67
N ASP A 176 8.66 20.75 -17.56
CA ASP A 176 8.07 19.42 -17.46
C ASP A 176 8.97 18.33 -18.07
N PHE A 177 8.78 17.11 -17.58
CA PHE A 177 9.24 15.90 -18.24
C PHE A 177 8.02 15.14 -18.76
N THR A 178 8.00 14.81 -20.06
CA THR A 178 6.95 13.99 -20.65
C THR A 178 7.51 12.73 -21.31
N LEU A 179 6.82 11.60 -21.13
CA LEU A 179 7.10 10.35 -21.82
C LEU A 179 5.78 9.75 -22.32
N SER A 180 5.64 9.62 -23.63
CA SER A 180 4.54 8.89 -24.26
C SER A 180 5.10 7.66 -24.97
N SER A 181 4.62 6.47 -24.65
CA SER A 181 5.09 5.22 -25.23
C SER A 181 3.96 4.29 -25.62
N ASN A 182 3.98 3.82 -26.86
CA ASN A 182 3.13 2.71 -27.29
C ASN A 182 3.64 1.33 -26.81
N GLY A 183 4.81 1.30 -26.16
CA GLY A 183 5.45 0.11 -25.63
C GLY A 183 5.69 0.16 -24.12
N SER A 184 6.41 -0.84 -23.62
CA SER A 184 6.75 -0.97 -22.20
C SER A 184 7.92 -0.05 -21.82
N VAL A 185 7.93 0.36 -20.55
CA VAL A 185 8.96 1.26 -19.99
C VAL A 185 9.64 0.59 -18.79
N GLN A 186 10.97 0.60 -18.77
CA GLN A 186 11.78 0.00 -17.73
C GLN A 186 12.83 0.99 -17.22
N PHE A 187 12.70 1.42 -15.98
CA PHE A 187 13.71 2.23 -15.30
C PHE A 187 14.35 1.43 -14.18
N SER A 188 15.68 1.44 -14.13
CA SER A 188 16.44 0.69 -13.14
C SER A 188 17.60 1.52 -12.64
N ASN A 189 17.79 1.61 -11.31
CA ASN A 189 18.95 2.27 -10.70
C ASN A 189 19.17 3.72 -11.18
N THR A 190 18.09 4.49 -11.31
CA THR A 190 18.15 5.83 -11.91
C THR A 190 17.26 6.85 -11.20
N SER A 191 17.45 8.13 -11.52
CA SER A 191 16.61 9.23 -11.09
C SER A 191 16.06 10.01 -12.28
N LEU A 192 14.77 10.32 -12.23
CA LEU A 192 14.09 11.22 -13.14
C LEU A 192 13.55 12.40 -12.32
N THR A 193 14.03 13.61 -12.62
CA THR A 193 13.55 14.83 -11.97
C THR A 193 12.94 15.79 -12.98
N ALA A 194 11.80 16.39 -12.61
CA ALA A 194 11.19 17.50 -13.32
C ALA A 194 11.00 18.67 -12.36
N GLN A 195 11.27 19.89 -12.82
CA GLN A 195 11.01 21.08 -12.02
C GLN A 195 9.51 21.29 -11.82
N ASN A 196 8.72 21.10 -12.87
CA ASN A 196 7.28 21.27 -12.85
C ASN A 196 6.61 19.89 -12.79
N ASN A 197 5.90 19.48 -13.84
CA ASN A 197 5.14 18.23 -13.88
C ASN A 197 5.96 17.08 -14.47
N LEU A 198 5.61 15.88 -14.02
CA LEU A 198 6.07 14.63 -14.57
C LEU A 198 4.86 13.90 -15.18
N ASP A 199 4.87 13.66 -16.48
CA ASP A 199 3.75 13.01 -17.19
C ASP A 199 4.25 11.82 -18.01
N LEU A 200 3.92 10.62 -17.55
CA LEU A 200 4.35 9.34 -18.10
C LEU A 200 3.11 8.55 -18.55
N GLN A 201 2.98 8.32 -19.85
CA GLN A 201 1.85 7.63 -20.46
C GLN A 201 2.34 6.46 -21.31
N MET A 202 1.89 5.25 -20.98
CA MET A 202 2.28 4.00 -21.62
C MET A 202 1.06 3.20 -22.06
N GLN A 203 1.08 2.68 -23.29
CA GLN A 203 0.05 1.75 -23.78
C GLN A 203 0.32 0.28 -23.39
N ASP A 204 1.40 0.03 -22.65
CA ASP A 204 1.80 -1.27 -22.12
C ASP A 204 2.14 -1.11 -20.62
N SER A 205 3.05 -1.92 -20.09
CA SER A 205 3.49 -1.91 -18.69
C SER A 205 4.64 -0.94 -18.41
N VAL A 206 4.77 -0.56 -17.14
CA VAL A 206 5.91 0.20 -16.61
C VAL A 206 6.50 -0.52 -15.39
N THR A 207 7.82 -0.66 -15.37
CA THR A 207 8.57 -1.26 -14.26
C THR A 207 9.63 -0.29 -13.78
N LEU A 208 9.60 0.02 -12.48
CA LEU A 208 10.55 0.86 -11.77
C LEU A 208 11.26 -0.01 -10.73
N SER A 209 12.58 -0.19 -10.88
CA SER A 209 13.45 -0.85 -9.89
C SER A 209 14.46 0.17 -9.40
N ASP A 210 14.54 0.40 -8.09
CA ASP A 210 15.53 1.31 -7.50
C ASP A 210 15.54 2.69 -8.17
N THR A 211 14.35 3.19 -8.50
CA THR A 211 14.15 4.38 -9.32
C THR A 211 13.48 5.49 -8.53
N LYS A 212 14.00 6.71 -8.67
CA LYS A 212 13.41 7.91 -8.08
C LYS A 212 12.80 8.81 -9.13
N LEU A 213 11.47 8.87 -9.17
CA LEU A 213 10.70 9.84 -9.94
C LEU A 213 10.34 11.02 -9.03
N LYS A 214 10.68 12.25 -9.43
CA LYS A 214 10.38 13.44 -8.61
C LYS A 214 9.92 14.64 -9.44
N ALA A 215 8.74 15.15 -9.13
CA ALA A 215 8.26 16.47 -9.55
C ALA A 215 8.49 17.49 -8.42
N ASN A 216 9.35 18.49 -8.63
CA ASN A 216 9.78 19.40 -7.57
C ASN A 216 8.71 20.42 -7.17
N SER A 217 7.91 20.91 -8.13
CA SER A 217 6.87 21.91 -7.88
C SER A 217 5.49 21.51 -8.38
N GLY A 218 5.41 20.60 -9.35
CA GLY A 218 4.16 20.13 -9.96
C GLY A 218 3.69 18.77 -9.46
N SER A 219 2.83 18.15 -10.28
CA SER A 219 2.26 16.82 -10.07
C SER A 219 3.05 15.74 -10.79
N ALA A 220 2.88 14.48 -10.38
CA ALA A 220 3.39 13.31 -11.09
C ALA A 220 2.24 12.41 -11.54
N THR A 221 2.12 12.20 -12.85
CA THR A 221 1.14 11.30 -13.46
C THR A 221 1.86 10.14 -14.12
N LEU A 222 1.47 8.91 -13.76
CA LEU A 222 1.97 7.66 -14.32
C LEU A 222 0.79 6.79 -14.76
N THR A 223 0.52 6.76 -16.06
CA THR A 223 -0.60 6.04 -16.65
C THR A 223 -0.09 4.93 -17.54
N ALA A 224 -0.50 3.70 -17.25
CA ALA A 224 -0.20 2.53 -18.04
C ALA A 224 -1.50 1.81 -18.42
N SER A 225 -1.62 1.32 -19.66
CA SER A 225 -2.68 0.36 -20.00
C SER A 225 -2.38 -1.04 -19.47
N GLY A 226 -1.10 -1.35 -19.20
CA GLY A 226 -0.64 -2.57 -18.54
C GLY A 226 -0.36 -2.38 -17.05
N ALA A 227 0.42 -3.28 -16.46
CA ALA A 227 0.78 -3.22 -15.04
C ALA A 227 1.80 -2.11 -14.73
N VAL A 228 1.68 -1.52 -13.54
CA VAL A 228 2.62 -0.58 -12.94
C VAL A 228 3.31 -1.29 -11.77
N SER A 229 4.63 -1.49 -11.85
CA SER A 229 5.41 -2.15 -10.79
C SER A 229 6.51 -1.25 -10.26
N LEU A 230 6.55 -1.06 -8.95
CA LEU A 230 7.55 -0.31 -8.19
C LEU A 230 8.22 -1.24 -7.20
N THR A 231 9.52 -1.47 -7.36
CA THR A 231 10.36 -2.22 -6.41
C THR A 231 11.49 -1.31 -5.93
N GLY A 232 11.60 -1.09 -4.62
CA GLY A 232 12.59 -0.15 -4.04
C GLY A 232 12.52 1.27 -4.63
N SER A 233 11.36 1.69 -5.15
CA SER A 233 11.24 2.87 -6.02
C SER A 233 10.33 3.95 -5.42
N SER A 234 10.65 5.22 -5.68
CA SER A 234 9.87 6.34 -5.17
C SER A 234 9.25 7.20 -6.28
N VAL A 235 7.96 7.51 -6.17
CA VAL A 235 7.24 8.51 -6.97
C VAL A 235 6.83 9.65 -6.05
N LEU A 236 7.49 10.79 -6.18
CA LEU A 236 7.37 11.91 -5.27
C LEU A 236 6.92 13.16 -6.04
N ALA A 237 5.92 13.86 -5.51
CA ALA A 237 5.50 15.15 -6.04
C ALA A 237 5.31 16.18 -4.94
N ASN A 238 5.49 17.46 -5.29
CA ASN A 238 5.06 18.55 -4.44
C ASN A 238 3.52 18.64 -4.43
N ALA A 239 2.90 18.64 -5.61
CA ALA A 239 1.45 18.62 -5.79
C ALA A 239 0.89 17.19 -5.78
N GLY A 240 -0.01 16.82 -6.69
CA GLY A 240 -0.69 15.52 -6.70
C GLY A 240 0.14 14.39 -7.31
N VAL A 241 -0.16 13.15 -6.94
CA VAL A 241 0.37 11.96 -7.63
C VAL A 241 -0.80 11.10 -8.11
N ASP A 242 -0.86 10.85 -9.41
CA ASP A 242 -1.87 9.99 -10.04
C ASP A 242 -1.19 8.80 -10.71
N VAL A 243 -1.56 7.59 -10.31
CA VAL A 243 -1.05 6.34 -10.89
C VAL A 243 -2.22 5.50 -11.38
N SER A 244 -2.18 5.10 -12.65
CA SER A 244 -3.20 4.22 -13.22
C SER A 244 -2.61 3.07 -14.03
N GLY A 245 -3.24 1.89 -13.93
CA GLY A 245 -2.72 0.64 -14.48
C GLY A 245 -3.75 -0.50 -14.56
N ALA A 246 -3.41 -1.58 -15.25
CA ALA A 246 -4.14 -2.86 -15.16
C ALA A 246 -3.86 -3.65 -13.87
N GLY A 247 -2.91 -3.17 -13.09
CA GLY A 247 -2.46 -3.69 -11.81
C GLY A 247 -1.41 -2.74 -11.26
N ILE A 248 -1.44 -2.45 -9.97
CA ILE A 248 -0.45 -1.58 -9.34
C ILE A 248 0.22 -2.36 -8.21
N ALA A 249 1.54 -2.52 -8.28
CA ALA A 249 2.31 -3.25 -7.29
C ALA A 249 3.44 -2.38 -6.75
N LEU A 250 3.45 -2.18 -5.43
CA LEU A 250 4.53 -1.56 -4.68
C LEU A 250 5.14 -2.62 -3.77
N ALA A 251 6.44 -2.84 -3.93
CA ALA A 251 7.21 -3.72 -3.08
C ALA A 251 8.49 -3.02 -2.64
N GLN A 252 8.95 -3.33 -1.44
CA GLN A 252 10.33 -3.07 -1.06
C GLN A 252 11.30 -3.99 -1.83
N ASP A 253 12.55 -3.58 -1.98
CA ASP A 253 13.65 -4.48 -2.30
C ASP A 253 14.45 -4.82 -1.02
N ALA A 254 15.69 -5.29 -1.15
CA ALA A 254 16.55 -5.58 -0.02
C ALA A 254 17.06 -4.31 0.70
N THR A 255 17.03 -3.16 0.03
CA THR A 255 17.73 -1.95 0.48
C THR A 255 16.84 -0.74 0.71
N ALA A 256 15.65 -0.69 0.10
CA ALA A 256 14.79 0.47 0.04
C ALA A 256 13.29 0.12 0.07
N GLN A 257 12.54 1.06 0.65
CA GLN A 257 11.09 1.07 0.61
C GLN A 257 10.59 1.62 -0.73
N SER A 258 9.52 1.06 -1.30
CA SER A 258 8.79 1.80 -2.32
C SER A 258 7.91 2.88 -1.67
N VAL A 259 7.88 4.07 -2.27
CA VAL A 259 7.17 5.23 -1.72
C VAL A 259 6.41 5.96 -2.82
N ILE A 260 5.10 6.15 -2.65
CA ILE A 260 4.32 7.09 -3.44
C ILE A 260 3.84 8.19 -2.50
N ALA A 261 4.32 9.42 -2.72
CA ALA A 261 4.02 10.52 -1.80
C ALA A 261 3.81 11.87 -2.48
N SER A 262 2.85 12.61 -1.95
CA SER A 262 2.55 14.01 -2.27
C SER A 262 2.79 14.88 -1.03
N THR A 263 3.28 16.11 -1.22
CA THR A 263 3.57 17.04 -0.11
C THR A 263 2.40 17.98 0.20
N THR A 264 1.65 18.42 -0.82
CA THR A 264 0.60 19.44 -0.66
C THR A 264 -0.78 19.02 -1.17
N SER A 265 -0.92 17.84 -1.80
CA SER A 265 -2.16 17.41 -2.46
C SER A 265 -2.46 15.91 -2.24
N GLY A 266 -3.29 15.31 -3.08
CA GLY A 266 -3.73 13.92 -2.96
C GLY A 266 -2.79 12.93 -3.65
N VAL A 267 -2.90 11.66 -3.27
CA VAL A 267 -2.39 10.52 -4.03
C VAL A 267 -3.57 9.67 -4.50
N VAL A 268 -3.63 9.38 -5.79
CA VAL A 268 -4.69 8.58 -6.41
C VAL A 268 -4.07 7.39 -7.14
N LEU A 269 -4.46 6.18 -6.74
CA LEU A 269 -4.12 4.94 -7.45
C LEU A 269 -5.42 4.33 -8.01
N THR A 270 -5.49 4.20 -9.34
CA THR A 270 -6.63 3.59 -10.03
C THR A 270 -6.20 2.34 -10.81
N SER A 271 -6.73 1.18 -10.46
CA SER A 271 -6.37 -0.10 -11.08
C SER A 271 -7.59 -0.80 -11.69
N THR A 272 -7.46 -1.32 -12.91
CA THR A 272 -8.45 -2.25 -13.50
C THR A 272 -8.20 -3.72 -13.12
N GLY A 273 -7.21 -3.97 -12.26
CA GLY A 273 -6.99 -5.22 -11.55
C GLY A 273 -6.76 -4.94 -10.06
N ASP A 274 -5.69 -5.51 -9.50
CA ASP A 274 -5.38 -5.38 -8.08
C ASP A 274 -4.50 -4.15 -7.77
N ILE A 275 -4.51 -3.71 -6.51
CA ILE A 275 -3.49 -2.81 -5.92
C ILE A 275 -2.82 -3.57 -4.78
N THR A 276 -1.50 -3.68 -4.82
CA THR A 276 -0.71 -4.34 -3.76
C THR A 276 0.35 -3.38 -3.22
N ASN A 277 0.40 -3.24 -1.90
CA ASN A 277 1.35 -2.43 -1.16
C ASN A 277 2.04 -3.30 -0.11
N VAL A 278 3.21 -3.83 -0.43
CA VAL A 278 3.96 -4.75 0.42
C VAL A 278 5.20 -4.05 0.97
N GLY A 279 5.22 -3.83 2.28
CA GLY A 279 6.31 -3.16 2.98
C GLY A 279 6.63 -1.78 2.41
N SER A 280 5.62 -1.06 1.95
CA SER A 280 5.76 0.18 1.16
C SER A 280 4.85 1.30 1.71
N LEU A 281 5.14 2.55 1.35
CA LEU A 281 4.42 3.73 1.84
C LEU A 281 3.63 4.42 0.73
N ILE A 282 2.33 4.62 0.97
CA ILE A 282 1.46 5.48 0.15
C ILE A 282 0.98 6.61 1.05
N GLN A 283 1.35 7.85 0.73
CA GLN A 283 1.02 9.01 1.57
C GLN A 283 0.55 10.21 0.76
N GLY A 284 -0.61 10.74 1.12
CA GLY A 284 -1.12 12.01 0.58
C GLY A 284 -1.43 13.01 1.68
N GLN A 285 -1.47 14.29 1.30
CA GLN A 285 -1.67 15.39 2.24
C GLN A 285 -3.15 15.73 2.40
N GLN A 286 -3.83 16.06 1.30
CA GLN A 286 -5.23 16.48 1.30
C GLN A 286 -5.85 16.20 -0.07
N LYS A 287 -7.18 16.19 -0.16
CA LYS A 287 -7.89 15.98 -1.43
C LYS A 287 -7.46 17.00 -2.49
N ASN A 288 -7.21 16.54 -3.72
CA ASN A 288 -7.01 17.43 -4.86
C ASN A 288 -8.38 17.89 -5.40
N ALA A 289 -8.74 19.16 -5.19
CA ALA A 289 -10.02 19.69 -5.64
C ALA A 289 -10.16 19.83 -7.17
N LEU A 290 -9.05 19.79 -7.91
CA LEU A 290 -9.04 19.88 -9.38
C LEU A 290 -9.13 18.51 -10.06
N ASP A 291 -8.94 17.43 -9.31
CA ASP A 291 -9.05 16.06 -9.80
C ASP A 291 -10.30 15.41 -9.22
N THR A 292 -11.20 14.97 -10.10
CA THR A 292 -12.45 14.32 -9.71
C THR A 292 -12.23 12.89 -9.20
N ALA A 293 -11.11 12.25 -9.56
CA ALA A 293 -10.73 10.93 -9.05
C ALA A 293 -10.16 11.00 -7.63
N SER A 294 -9.55 12.13 -7.25
CA SER A 294 -9.11 12.39 -5.87
C SER A 294 -10.31 12.62 -4.96
N LEU A 295 -10.72 11.57 -4.24
CA LEU A 295 -11.80 11.65 -3.26
C LEU A 295 -11.32 12.10 -1.88
N ALA A 296 -10.02 11.93 -1.61
CA ALA A 296 -9.41 11.97 -0.29
C ALA A 296 -7.92 12.34 -0.40
N ALA A 297 -7.21 12.47 0.73
CA ALA A 297 -5.75 12.64 0.72
C ALA A 297 -5.07 11.43 0.08
N VAL A 298 -5.55 10.22 0.38
CA VAL A 298 -5.22 9.02 -0.38
C VAL A 298 -6.51 8.40 -0.91
N THR A 299 -6.55 8.14 -2.22
CA THR A 299 -7.63 7.41 -2.88
C THR A 299 -7.07 6.17 -3.55
N LEU A 300 -7.49 4.98 -3.10
CA LEU A 300 -7.18 3.70 -3.75
C LEU A 300 -8.47 3.17 -4.38
N ASN A 301 -8.46 2.94 -5.69
CA ASN A 301 -9.61 2.41 -6.42
C ASN A 301 -9.18 1.24 -7.30
N ALA A 302 -9.55 0.03 -6.93
CA ALA A 302 -9.26 -1.20 -7.66
C ALA A 302 -10.56 -1.89 -8.06
N THR A 303 -10.66 -2.38 -9.31
CA THR A 303 -11.74 -3.31 -9.67
C THR A 303 -11.50 -4.71 -9.09
N GLY A 304 -10.24 -5.06 -8.82
CA GLY A 304 -9.84 -6.27 -8.11
C GLY A 304 -9.69 -6.05 -6.60
N ASN A 305 -8.70 -6.72 -6.00
CA ASN A 305 -8.39 -6.65 -4.58
C ASN A 305 -7.44 -5.51 -4.25
N ILE A 306 -7.46 -5.08 -2.99
CA ILE A 306 -6.47 -4.17 -2.41
C ILE A 306 -5.77 -4.88 -1.25
N LEU A 307 -4.47 -5.08 -1.36
CA LEU A 307 -3.63 -5.66 -0.31
C LEU A 307 -2.66 -4.62 0.23
N ASN A 308 -2.73 -4.35 1.54
CA ASN A 308 -1.72 -3.64 2.29
C ASN A 308 -1.09 -4.61 3.29
N GLN A 309 0.20 -4.92 3.12
CA GLN A 309 0.85 -5.97 3.89
C GLN A 309 2.23 -5.56 4.37
N SER A 310 2.60 -6.03 5.57
CA SER A 310 4.00 -6.08 5.99
C SER A 310 4.45 -7.53 6.12
N THR A 311 5.65 -7.83 5.61
CA THR A 311 6.25 -9.15 5.80
C THR A 311 7.04 -9.18 7.11
N PRO A 312 7.26 -10.36 7.72
CA PRO A 312 7.95 -10.47 9.02
C PRO A 312 9.35 -9.85 9.02
N THR A 313 10.10 -9.97 7.93
CA THR A 313 11.45 -9.37 7.79
C THR A 313 11.45 -8.06 7.01
N GLY A 314 10.27 -7.60 6.55
CA GLY A 314 10.13 -6.40 5.74
C GLY A 314 9.94 -5.13 6.55
N LEU A 315 9.83 -4.02 5.82
CA LEU A 315 9.36 -2.74 6.27
C LEU A 315 7.83 -2.78 6.45
N LEU A 316 7.31 -1.73 7.07
CA LEU A 316 5.87 -1.60 7.34
C LEU A 316 5.12 -1.17 6.07
N GLY A 317 4.06 -1.88 5.73
CA GLY A 317 3.06 -1.45 4.73
C GLY A 317 2.16 -0.37 5.33
N VAL A 318 2.18 0.83 4.75
CA VAL A 318 1.44 1.99 5.27
C VAL A 318 0.69 2.70 4.15
N VAL A 319 -0.60 2.95 4.40
CA VAL A 319 -1.43 3.90 3.66
C VAL A 319 -1.80 5.03 4.61
N TYR A 320 -1.45 6.28 4.29
CA TYR A 320 -1.59 7.40 5.23
C TYR A 320 -2.12 8.69 4.60
N GLY A 321 -3.26 9.18 5.11
CA GLY A 321 -3.79 10.52 4.84
C GLY A 321 -3.33 11.50 5.91
N ALA A 322 -2.37 12.38 5.59
CA ALA A 322 -1.66 13.19 6.58
C ALA A 322 -2.44 14.43 7.07
N ALA A 323 -3.32 15.00 6.27
CA ALA A 323 -4.19 16.12 6.67
C ALA A 323 -5.59 16.06 6.03
N GLY A 324 -5.96 14.89 5.52
CA GLY A 324 -7.25 14.66 4.88
C GLY A 324 -7.66 13.20 5.00
N ASP A 325 -8.79 12.88 4.37
CA ASP A 325 -9.39 11.54 4.47
C ASP A 325 -8.52 10.47 3.78
N VAL A 326 -8.85 9.21 4.02
CA VAL A 326 -8.41 8.06 3.22
C VAL A 326 -9.64 7.35 2.68
N SER A 327 -9.67 7.10 1.37
CA SER A 327 -10.74 6.38 0.68
C SER A 327 -10.17 5.16 -0.04
N VAL A 328 -10.68 3.98 0.29
CA VAL A 328 -10.28 2.69 -0.28
C VAL A 328 -11.50 2.01 -0.87
N THR A 329 -11.48 1.75 -2.17
CA THR A 329 -12.56 1.06 -2.88
C THR A 329 -11.99 -0.12 -3.67
N ALA A 330 -12.47 -1.33 -3.38
CA ALA A 330 -12.11 -2.55 -4.08
C ALA A 330 -13.37 -3.23 -4.64
N GLY A 331 -13.33 -3.68 -5.90
CA GLY A 331 -14.36 -4.57 -6.44
C GLY A 331 -14.25 -5.99 -5.86
N GLY A 332 -13.06 -6.39 -5.44
CA GLY A 332 -12.79 -7.58 -4.62
C GLY A 332 -12.67 -7.25 -3.13
N SER A 333 -11.74 -7.91 -2.44
CA SER A 333 -11.49 -7.74 -1.00
C SER A 333 -10.46 -6.64 -0.70
N VAL A 334 -10.51 -6.09 0.51
CA VAL A 334 -9.47 -5.22 1.07
C VAL A 334 -8.82 -5.93 2.25
N THR A 335 -7.54 -6.25 2.13
CA THR A 335 -6.77 -6.93 3.17
C THR A 335 -5.68 -6.03 3.71
N ASN A 336 -5.72 -5.76 5.01
CA ASN A 336 -4.69 -5.09 5.79
C ASN A 336 -4.05 -6.11 6.74
N GLN A 337 -2.86 -6.61 6.39
CA GLN A 337 -2.20 -7.71 7.08
C GLN A 337 -0.88 -7.27 7.69
N ASN A 338 -0.80 -7.26 9.03
CA ASN A 338 0.34 -6.72 9.79
C ASN A 338 0.70 -5.28 9.37
N ALA A 339 -0.27 -4.50 8.90
CA ALA A 339 -0.05 -3.26 8.18
C ALA A 339 -0.96 -2.15 8.69
N ARG A 340 -0.78 -0.92 8.19
CA ARG A 340 -1.51 0.25 8.70
C ARG A 340 -2.22 1.01 7.59
N ILE A 341 -3.51 1.25 7.80
CA ILE A 341 -4.30 2.24 7.05
C ILE A 341 -4.71 3.33 8.03
N LEU A 342 -4.10 4.50 7.89
CA LEU A 342 -4.19 5.60 8.83
C LEU A 342 -4.77 6.83 8.13
N SER A 343 -5.75 7.47 8.75
CA SER A 343 -6.29 8.75 8.31
C SER A 343 -6.24 9.73 9.47
N ASN A 344 -5.77 10.95 9.21
CA ASN A 344 -5.93 12.01 10.19
C ASN A 344 -7.35 12.59 10.23
N GLN A 345 -8.15 12.35 9.18
CA GLN A 345 -9.55 12.72 9.10
C GLN A 345 -10.41 11.44 9.02
N ASN A 346 -11.34 11.32 8.07
CA ASN A 346 -12.18 10.14 7.92
C ASN A 346 -11.43 9.01 7.20
N LEU A 347 -11.77 7.76 7.55
CA LEU A 347 -11.36 6.56 6.83
C LEU A 347 -12.61 5.89 6.24
N THR A 348 -12.65 5.70 4.93
CA THR A 348 -13.72 4.99 4.24
C THR A 348 -13.17 3.80 3.47
N ILE A 349 -13.72 2.61 3.72
CA ILE A 349 -13.35 1.37 3.03
C ILE A 349 -14.62 0.74 2.47
N THR A 350 -14.65 0.49 1.16
CA THR A 350 -15.74 -0.23 0.48
C THR A 350 -15.16 -1.39 -0.32
N ALA A 351 -15.64 -2.60 -0.04
CA ALA A 351 -15.22 -3.83 -0.71
C ALA A 351 -16.41 -4.57 -1.32
N GLY A 352 -16.25 -5.04 -2.56
CA GLY A 352 -17.18 -5.98 -3.18
C GLY A 352 -17.08 -7.38 -2.57
N GLY A 353 -15.88 -7.76 -2.11
CA GLY A 353 -15.57 -8.92 -1.27
C GLY A 353 -15.45 -8.55 0.20
N ASP A 354 -14.48 -9.13 0.89
CA ASP A 354 -14.29 -9.02 2.34
C ASP A 354 -13.39 -7.85 2.73
N VAL A 355 -13.48 -7.40 3.98
CA VAL A 355 -12.51 -6.49 4.60
C VAL A 355 -11.83 -7.21 5.75
N ASP A 356 -10.52 -7.42 5.60
CA ASP A 356 -9.70 -8.17 6.53
C ASP A 356 -8.68 -7.25 7.20
N ASN A 357 -8.74 -7.12 8.52
CA ASN A 357 -7.74 -6.47 9.34
C ASN A 357 -7.08 -7.53 10.23
N ILE A 358 -5.98 -8.11 9.75
CA ILE A 358 -5.42 -9.35 10.29
C ILE A 358 -4.01 -9.14 10.82
N VAL A 359 -3.73 -9.74 11.98
CA VAL A 359 -2.36 -9.97 12.46
C VAL A 359 -2.03 -11.45 12.33
N ASP A 360 -0.87 -11.75 11.75
CA ASP A 360 -0.44 -13.12 11.53
C ASP A 360 -0.03 -13.79 12.85
N HIS A 361 -0.56 -14.99 13.03
CA HIS A 361 -0.40 -15.80 14.22
C HIS A 361 -0.10 -17.24 13.84
N SER A 362 0.93 -17.79 14.47
CA SER A 362 1.22 -19.22 14.41
C SER A 362 0.44 -19.92 15.51
N SER A 363 -0.33 -20.95 15.16
CA SER A 363 -1.02 -21.76 16.16
C SER A 363 -0.01 -22.51 17.03
N GLY A 364 -0.25 -22.53 18.33
CA GLY A 364 0.52 -23.35 19.25
C GLY A 364 0.10 -24.83 19.20
N VAL A 365 0.74 -25.66 20.02
CA VAL A 365 0.44 -27.09 20.11
C VAL A 365 -1.05 -27.34 20.38
N ASN A 366 -1.66 -28.26 19.61
CA ASN A 366 -3.10 -28.58 19.68
C ASN A 366 -4.04 -27.37 19.54
N GLY A 367 -3.59 -26.32 18.82
CA GLY A 367 -4.41 -25.14 18.56
C GLY A 367 -4.80 -24.36 19.82
N GLY A 368 -3.96 -24.33 20.85
CA GLY A 368 -4.28 -23.64 22.11
C GLY A 368 -5.18 -24.42 23.06
N ALA A 369 -5.53 -25.68 22.75
CA ALA A 369 -6.26 -26.53 23.68
C ALA A 369 -5.33 -27.06 24.80
N PRO A 370 -5.82 -27.12 26.06
CA PRO A 370 -5.03 -27.63 27.16
C PRO A 370 -4.76 -29.13 27.03
N VAL A 371 -3.48 -29.51 27.09
CA VAL A 371 -3.03 -30.91 27.11
C VAL A 371 -2.73 -31.29 28.54
N SER A 372 -3.53 -32.19 29.11
CA SER A 372 -3.33 -32.67 30.47
C SER A 372 -2.69 -34.05 30.49
N TYR A 373 -1.89 -34.32 31.51
CA TYR A 373 -1.27 -35.62 31.77
C TYR A 373 -1.40 -35.98 33.25
N SER A 374 -1.45 -37.28 33.53
CA SER A 374 -1.49 -37.84 34.88
C SER A 374 -0.80 -39.20 34.84
N ASP A 375 0.41 -39.26 35.38
CA ASP A 375 1.23 -40.45 35.46
C ASP A 375 1.27 -40.96 36.90
N ARG A 376 1.18 -42.29 37.02
CA ARG A 376 1.24 -43.00 38.30
C ARG A 376 2.34 -44.03 38.22
N SER A 377 3.32 -43.92 39.12
CA SER A 377 4.41 -44.90 39.20
C SER A 377 4.60 -45.38 40.63
N TRP A 378 4.90 -46.67 40.76
CA TRP A 378 5.12 -47.32 42.04
C TRP A 378 6.62 -47.48 42.27
N ARG A 379 7.21 -46.71 43.19
CA ARG A 379 8.66 -46.78 43.47
C ARG A 379 9.02 -47.60 44.72
N LEU A 380 8.04 -47.89 45.60
CA LEU A 380 8.15 -48.75 46.80
C LEU A 380 6.82 -49.47 47.06
N ILE A 381 6.81 -50.68 47.63
CA ILE A 381 5.65 -51.60 47.83
C ILE A 381 4.40 -50.96 48.50
N PHE A 382 4.48 -49.73 49.04
CA PHE A 382 3.34 -48.99 49.62
C PHE A 382 3.28 -47.48 49.30
N VAL A 383 4.08 -46.95 48.37
CA VAL A 383 4.12 -45.49 48.07
C VAL A 383 3.95 -45.24 46.57
N GLU A 384 2.84 -44.59 46.24
CA GLU A 384 2.47 -44.17 44.89
C GLU A 384 3.06 -42.77 44.61
N HIS A 385 3.88 -42.65 43.57
CA HIS A 385 4.32 -41.35 43.04
C HIS A 385 3.34 -40.91 41.96
N ARG A 386 2.70 -39.75 42.18
CA ARG A 386 1.80 -39.13 41.19
C ARG A 386 2.44 -37.91 40.58
N ASP A 387 2.33 -37.82 39.27
CA ASP A 387 2.82 -36.70 38.47
C ASP A 387 1.66 -36.22 37.60
N ASP A 388 1.14 -35.03 37.90
CA ASP A 388 -0.03 -34.46 37.25
C ASP A 388 0.33 -33.08 36.67
N GLY A 389 -0.14 -32.77 35.48
CA GLY A 389 0.04 -31.44 34.93
C GLY A 389 -0.81 -31.16 33.71
N PHE A 390 -0.76 -29.90 33.27
CA PHE A 390 -1.25 -29.52 31.95
C PHE A 390 -0.36 -28.47 31.33
N ASN A 391 -0.38 -28.44 30.00
CA ASN A 391 0.28 -27.44 29.18
C ASN A 391 -0.71 -26.85 28.19
N VAL A 392 -0.63 -25.55 27.98
CA VAL A 392 -1.37 -24.82 26.94
C VAL A 392 -0.37 -24.00 26.17
N ASP A 393 -0.49 -24.03 24.85
CA ASP A 393 0.35 -23.24 23.96
C ASP A 393 -0.55 -22.53 22.96
N TYR A 394 -0.68 -21.22 23.14
CA TYR A 394 -1.43 -20.36 22.23
C TYR A 394 -0.59 -19.96 21.03
N GLY A 395 0.69 -20.34 20.94
CA GLY A 395 1.57 -19.97 19.83
C GLY A 395 2.08 -18.53 19.93
N ALA A 396 2.46 -17.95 18.79
CA ALA A 396 3.16 -16.66 18.74
C ALA A 396 2.76 -15.82 17.52
N LEU A 397 2.87 -14.49 17.66
CA LEU A 397 2.74 -13.57 16.54
C LEU A 397 3.92 -13.74 15.57
N ALA A 398 3.67 -13.56 14.27
CA ALA A 398 4.73 -13.59 13.27
C ALA A 398 5.73 -12.43 13.46
N ASP A 399 5.24 -11.25 13.84
CA ASP A 399 6.04 -10.08 14.19
C ASP A 399 5.27 -9.18 15.19
N PRO A 400 5.66 -9.15 16.48
CA PRO A 400 4.98 -8.35 17.50
C PRO A 400 5.00 -6.83 17.27
N ASP A 401 5.95 -6.32 16.48
CA ASP A 401 6.09 -4.88 16.22
C ASP A 401 5.20 -4.41 15.05
N LYS A 402 4.62 -5.36 14.30
CA LYS A 402 3.80 -5.11 13.12
C LYS A 402 2.36 -5.56 13.31
N LEU A 403 1.69 -4.92 14.26
CA LEU A 403 0.25 -5.09 14.43
C LEU A 403 -0.53 -4.39 13.32
N SER A 404 -1.77 -4.85 13.10
CA SER A 404 -2.65 -4.37 12.05
C SER A 404 -3.59 -3.27 12.56
N TYR A 405 -3.55 -2.10 11.92
CA TYR A 405 -4.32 -0.93 12.32
C TYR A 405 -5.13 -0.32 11.18
N MET A 406 -6.39 -0.02 11.47
CA MET A 406 -7.23 0.89 10.68
C MET A 406 -7.69 2.02 11.59
N SER A 407 -7.32 3.27 11.32
CA SER A 407 -7.67 4.35 12.24
C SER A 407 -7.99 5.69 11.58
N ALA A 408 -8.91 6.40 12.21
CA ALA A 408 -9.21 7.82 12.00
C ALA A 408 -8.84 8.62 13.27
N ASN A 409 -7.84 9.51 13.19
CA ASN A 409 -7.35 10.29 14.34
C ASN A 409 -8.30 11.45 14.72
N VAL A 410 -8.86 12.15 13.74
CA VAL A 410 -9.87 13.21 13.95
C VAL A 410 -10.97 13.03 12.90
N GLY A 411 -11.72 11.94 13.01
CA GLY A 411 -12.72 11.58 12.01
C GLY A 411 -13.42 10.26 12.29
N ASN A 412 -14.29 9.89 11.35
CA ASN A 412 -15.06 8.65 11.43
C ASN A 412 -14.40 7.53 10.64
N VAL A 413 -14.65 6.29 11.05
CA VAL A 413 -14.33 5.09 10.25
C VAL A 413 -15.63 4.53 9.67
N THR A 414 -15.68 4.34 8.36
CA THR A 414 -16.80 3.71 7.65
C THR A 414 -16.31 2.52 6.84
N ILE A 415 -16.86 1.33 7.08
CA ILE A 415 -16.50 0.09 6.38
C ILE A 415 -17.76 -0.55 5.82
N ALA A 416 -17.74 -0.91 4.53
CA ALA A 416 -18.81 -1.67 3.87
C ALA A 416 -18.23 -2.83 3.06
N ALA A 417 -18.68 -4.06 3.31
CA ALA A 417 -18.10 -5.27 2.71
C ALA A 417 -19.09 -6.45 2.64
N GLN A 418 -18.65 -7.57 2.05
CA GLN A 418 -19.34 -8.85 2.15
C GLN A 418 -19.25 -9.38 3.59
N ASN A 419 -18.04 -9.65 4.06
CA ASN A 419 -17.72 -9.90 5.47
C ASN A 419 -16.70 -8.89 5.99
N VAL A 420 -16.66 -8.69 7.30
CA VAL A 420 -15.63 -7.87 7.96
C VAL A 420 -14.97 -8.69 9.07
N HIS A 421 -13.67 -8.93 8.93
CA HIS A 421 -12.86 -9.68 9.89
C HIS A 421 -11.81 -8.75 10.52
N ASN A 422 -11.86 -8.57 11.84
CA ASN A 422 -10.85 -7.87 12.62
C ASN A 422 -10.18 -8.87 13.58
N ILE A 423 -9.14 -9.56 13.10
CA ILE A 423 -8.50 -10.70 13.78
C ILE A 423 -7.11 -10.26 14.26
N GLY A 424 -6.96 -10.02 15.56
CA GLY A 424 -5.76 -9.43 16.14
C GLY A 424 -5.49 -7.99 15.71
N GLY A 425 -6.31 -7.45 14.82
CA GLY A 425 -6.27 -6.06 14.37
C GLY A 425 -6.93 -5.10 15.36
N THR A 426 -6.70 -3.81 15.11
CA THR A 426 -7.28 -2.70 15.87
C THR A 426 -7.95 -1.71 14.92
N ILE A 427 -9.21 -1.36 15.18
CA ILE A 427 -9.99 -0.34 14.47
C ILE A 427 -10.32 0.80 15.44
N LEU A 428 -9.88 2.02 15.12
CA LEU A 428 -10.03 3.18 16.01
C LEU A 428 -10.64 4.39 15.31
N ALA A 429 -11.60 5.04 15.97
CA ALA A 429 -12.07 6.37 15.58
C ALA A 429 -11.97 7.33 16.77
N GLN A 430 -11.30 8.45 16.55
CA GLN A 430 -11.06 9.46 17.57
C GLN A 430 -11.74 10.79 17.21
N ILE A 431 -12.20 11.49 18.26
CA ILE A 431 -12.78 12.83 18.15
C ILE A 431 -11.69 13.89 18.01
N ASP A 432 -12.07 15.07 17.51
CA ASP A 432 -11.24 16.25 17.70
C ASP A 432 -11.22 16.62 19.20
N PRO A 433 -10.05 16.63 19.88
CA PRO A 433 -9.97 17.04 21.28
C PRO A 433 -10.39 18.50 21.49
N LYS A 434 -10.42 19.33 20.43
CA LYS A 434 -10.90 20.71 20.48
C LYS A 434 -12.40 20.82 20.17
N ASN A 435 -12.99 19.83 19.51
CA ASN A 435 -14.41 19.80 19.17
C ASN A 435 -14.98 18.36 19.21
N PRO A 436 -15.43 17.90 20.38
CA PRO A 436 -15.91 16.52 20.56
C PRO A 436 -17.10 16.11 19.68
N ALA A 437 -17.78 17.06 19.03
CA ALA A 437 -18.86 16.77 18.08
C ALA A 437 -18.36 16.31 16.70
N VAL A 438 -17.05 16.37 16.43
CA VAL A 438 -16.44 16.03 15.16
C VAL A 438 -15.69 14.71 15.27
N GLY A 439 -16.04 13.76 14.41
CA GLY A 439 -15.34 12.47 14.30
C GLY A 439 -15.73 11.50 15.40
N GLY A 440 -14.89 10.48 15.60
CA GLY A 440 -15.00 9.55 16.72
C GLY A 440 -16.05 8.47 16.58
N SER A 441 -16.80 8.39 15.48
CA SER A 441 -17.78 7.32 15.26
C SER A 441 -17.26 6.24 14.32
N ILE A 442 -17.70 5.00 14.54
CA ILE A 442 -17.43 3.85 13.67
C ILE A 442 -18.75 3.32 13.10
N SER A 443 -18.82 3.14 11.79
CA SER A 443 -19.93 2.49 11.10
C SER A 443 -19.42 1.32 10.26
N ILE A 444 -19.85 0.10 10.57
CA ILE A 444 -19.48 -1.12 9.84
C ILE A 444 -20.75 -1.78 9.31
N THR A 445 -20.78 -2.02 8.00
CA THR A 445 -21.85 -2.75 7.32
C THR A 445 -21.28 -3.97 6.60
N ALA A 446 -21.45 -5.14 7.21
CA ALA A 446 -21.22 -6.44 6.57
C ALA A 446 -22.53 -6.96 5.97
N ARG A 447 -22.47 -7.51 4.75
CA ARG A 447 -23.63 -8.13 4.10
C ARG A 447 -23.98 -9.48 4.72
N ASP A 448 -22.99 -10.20 5.26
CA ASP A 448 -23.18 -11.49 5.90
C ASP A 448 -22.67 -11.45 7.35
N GLN A 449 -21.37 -11.62 7.57
CA GLN A 449 -20.77 -11.77 8.91
C GLN A 449 -19.85 -10.62 9.32
N LEU A 450 -19.82 -10.32 10.62
CA LEU A 450 -18.79 -9.47 11.24
C LEU A 450 -18.11 -10.25 12.37
N LEU A 451 -16.80 -10.47 12.25
CA LEU A 451 -15.97 -11.10 13.28
C LEU A 451 -14.95 -10.12 13.85
N THR A 452 -14.93 -9.98 15.16
CA THR A 452 -13.83 -9.38 15.92
C THR A 452 -13.21 -10.44 16.80
N GLN A 453 -11.90 -10.63 16.71
CA GLN A 453 -11.22 -11.67 17.46
C GLN A 453 -9.88 -11.17 18.01
N ALA A 454 -9.65 -11.38 19.30
CA ALA A 454 -8.32 -11.17 19.89
C ALA A 454 -7.44 -12.40 19.67
N ILE A 455 -6.15 -12.18 19.46
CA ILE A 455 -5.15 -13.25 19.31
C ILE A 455 -4.45 -13.45 20.64
N PHE A 456 -4.59 -14.64 21.22
CA PHE A 456 -3.84 -15.03 22.41
C PHE A 456 -2.52 -15.66 21.99
N THR A 457 -1.45 -15.34 22.71
CA THR A 457 -0.12 -15.92 22.49
C THR A 457 0.52 -16.31 23.82
N GLY A 458 1.61 -17.07 23.76
CA GLY A 458 2.32 -17.55 24.94
C GLY A 458 1.83 -18.91 25.42
N GLN A 459 2.39 -19.34 26.53
CA GLN A 459 2.25 -20.68 27.08
C GLN A 459 1.88 -20.61 28.56
N ALA A 460 1.07 -21.56 28.99
CA ALA A 460 0.75 -21.79 30.39
C ALA A 460 1.06 -23.25 30.75
N SER A 461 1.78 -23.46 31.85
CA SER A 461 2.06 -24.78 32.36
C SER A 461 1.77 -24.88 33.85
N PHE A 462 1.30 -26.03 34.26
CA PHE A 462 1.19 -26.41 35.67
C PHE A 462 1.67 -27.83 35.83
N HIS A 463 2.53 -28.05 36.80
CA HIS A 463 3.08 -29.34 37.13
C HIS A 463 3.02 -29.55 38.64
N ARG A 464 2.55 -30.73 39.05
CA ARG A 464 2.46 -31.15 40.45
C ARG A 464 2.93 -32.58 40.59
N THR A 465 3.97 -32.77 41.38
CA THR A 465 4.47 -34.08 41.80
C THR A 465 4.17 -34.31 43.27
N CYS A 466 3.67 -35.50 43.60
CA CYS A 466 3.34 -35.92 44.94
C CYS A 466 3.99 -37.28 45.24
N PHE A 467 4.87 -37.31 46.24
CA PHE A 467 5.51 -38.54 46.74
C PHE A 467 5.22 -38.77 48.23
N PHE A 468 5.80 -37.93 49.11
CA PHE A 468 5.43 -37.82 50.54
C PHE A 468 4.89 -36.43 50.87
N PHE A 469 5.52 -35.42 50.26
CA PHE A 469 5.03 -34.05 50.16
C PHE A 469 4.69 -33.78 48.70
N CYS A 470 3.80 -32.83 48.45
CA CYS A 470 3.50 -32.38 47.10
C CYS A 470 4.26 -31.08 46.82
N SER A 471 4.96 -31.02 45.70
CA SER A 471 5.52 -29.78 45.17
C SER A 471 4.78 -29.42 43.90
N SER A 472 4.48 -28.14 43.74
CA SER A 472 3.84 -27.60 42.54
C SER A 472 4.65 -26.44 41.97
N SER A 473 4.65 -26.33 40.64
CA SER A 473 5.20 -25.23 39.89
C SER A 473 4.21 -24.80 38.79
N SER A 474 3.98 -23.51 38.63
CA SER A 474 3.17 -22.96 37.54
C SER A 474 3.93 -21.88 36.78
N SER A 475 3.65 -21.73 35.49
CA SER A 475 4.14 -20.62 34.68
C SER A 475 3.04 -20.18 33.73
N SER A 476 2.94 -18.88 33.48
CA SER A 476 2.10 -18.35 32.40
C SER A 476 2.71 -17.06 31.90
N ASN A 477 2.83 -16.93 30.58
CA ASN A 477 3.08 -15.66 29.88
C ASN A 477 1.99 -15.38 28.84
N VAL A 478 0.79 -15.95 29.04
CA VAL A 478 -0.32 -15.81 28.10
C VAL A 478 -0.79 -14.36 28.05
N GLN A 479 -0.87 -13.81 26.83
CA GLN A 479 -1.30 -12.44 26.58
C GLN A 479 -2.18 -12.36 25.33
N GLY A 480 -3.23 -11.55 25.39
CA GLY A 480 -4.08 -11.21 24.25
C GLY A 480 -3.57 -9.97 23.50
N TYR A 481 -3.66 -10.01 22.18
CA TYR A 481 -3.28 -8.95 21.26
C TYR A 481 -4.44 -8.62 20.33
N GLY A 482 -4.72 -7.32 20.18
CA GLY A 482 -5.72 -6.79 19.25
C GLY A 482 -7.13 -7.33 19.49
N GLY A 483 -7.91 -7.46 18.41
CA GLY A 483 -9.35 -7.72 18.49
C GLY A 483 -10.10 -6.52 19.06
N VAL A 484 -9.65 -5.31 18.74
CA VAL A 484 -10.19 -4.07 19.31
C VAL A 484 -10.93 -3.29 18.24
N ILE A 485 -12.15 -2.87 18.57
CA ILE A 485 -12.89 -1.83 17.85
C ILE A 485 -13.32 -0.78 18.87
N GLN A 486 -12.76 0.43 18.78
CA GLN A 486 -13.01 1.48 19.76
C GLN A 486 -13.31 2.83 19.11
N ALA A 487 -14.34 3.49 19.62
CA ALA A 487 -14.81 4.78 19.14
C ALA A 487 -15.07 5.74 20.31
N ASN A 488 -14.66 7.00 20.18
CA ASN A 488 -14.94 8.05 21.16
C ASN A 488 -16.39 8.57 21.13
N ASN A 489 -17.15 8.26 20.08
CA ASN A 489 -18.58 8.53 19.98
C ASN A 489 -19.32 7.19 19.81
N ASP A 490 -20.13 7.06 18.76
CA ASP A 490 -21.01 5.92 18.57
C ASP A 490 -20.35 4.84 17.71
N ILE A 491 -20.73 3.59 17.97
CA ILE A 491 -20.43 2.46 17.09
C ILE A 491 -21.75 1.91 16.56
N THR A 492 -21.87 1.82 15.24
CA THR A 492 -22.95 1.08 14.58
C THR A 492 -22.35 -0.08 13.79
N MET A 493 -22.77 -1.29 14.10
CA MET A 493 -22.40 -2.50 13.36
C MET A 493 -23.66 -3.15 12.81
N LYS A 494 -23.61 -3.50 11.52
CA LYS A 494 -24.67 -4.23 10.84
C LYS A 494 -24.11 -5.48 10.18
N ALA A 495 -24.79 -6.61 10.36
CA ALA A 495 -24.48 -7.87 9.70
C ALA A 495 -25.77 -8.54 9.22
N GLY A 496 -25.74 -9.21 8.07
CA GLY A 496 -26.92 -9.92 7.54
C GLY A 496 -27.32 -11.12 8.39
N THR A 497 -26.36 -11.68 9.14
CA THR A 497 -26.52 -13.00 9.72
C THR A 497 -26.02 -13.05 11.18
N GLN A 498 -24.74 -12.72 11.45
CA GLN A 498 -24.24 -12.64 12.83
C GLN A 498 -23.09 -11.62 13.04
N ILE A 499 -23.05 -11.05 14.24
CA ILE A 499 -21.93 -10.28 14.77
C ILE A 499 -21.28 -11.12 15.87
N THR A 500 -19.98 -11.40 15.77
CA THR A 500 -19.23 -12.20 16.74
C THR A 500 -18.05 -11.41 17.28
N ASN A 501 -17.91 -11.38 18.61
CA ASN A 501 -16.71 -10.89 19.28
C ASN A 501 -16.13 -11.99 20.17
N THR A 502 -14.98 -12.53 19.76
CA THR A 502 -14.28 -13.63 20.44
C THR A 502 -13.00 -13.14 21.10
N GLY A 503 -13.01 -13.03 22.42
CA GLY A 503 -11.86 -12.57 23.21
C GLY A 503 -11.48 -11.09 23.00
N GLY A 504 -12.15 -10.39 22.09
CA GLY A 504 -11.90 -9.00 21.75
C GLY A 504 -12.72 -8.00 22.57
N ILE A 505 -12.57 -6.73 22.21
CA ILE A 505 -13.22 -5.58 22.84
C ILE A 505 -13.86 -4.72 21.76
N VAL A 506 -15.17 -4.55 21.83
CA VAL A 506 -15.93 -3.58 21.05
C VAL A 506 -16.45 -2.52 22.02
N SER A 507 -15.92 -1.31 21.96
CA SER A 507 -16.20 -0.25 22.94
C SER A 507 -16.53 1.09 22.29
N ALA A 508 -17.78 1.53 22.43
CA ALA A 508 -18.20 2.89 22.12
C ALA A 508 -18.23 3.71 23.41
N GLU A 509 -17.68 4.92 23.45
CA GLU A 509 -17.92 5.83 24.59
C GLU A 509 -19.37 6.36 24.59
N GLY A 510 -19.98 6.48 23.40
CA GLY A 510 -21.39 6.79 23.19
C GLY A 510 -22.29 5.56 23.18
N THR A 511 -23.15 5.48 22.18
CA THR A 511 -24.09 4.36 21.96
C THR A 511 -23.46 3.28 21.10
N LEU A 512 -23.67 2.03 21.49
CA LEU A 512 -23.28 0.85 20.72
C LEU A 512 -24.53 0.20 20.13
N LYS A 513 -24.69 0.27 18.80
CA LYS A 513 -25.81 -0.33 18.08
C LYS A 513 -25.34 -1.52 17.26
N LEU A 514 -25.95 -2.67 17.51
CA LEU A 514 -25.64 -3.97 16.90
C LEU A 514 -26.90 -4.46 16.16
N ASP A 515 -26.86 -4.40 14.83
CA ASP A 515 -27.96 -4.78 13.94
C ASP A 515 -27.65 -6.09 13.22
N ALA A 516 -28.04 -7.22 13.81
CA ALA A 516 -27.90 -8.55 13.23
C ALA A 516 -28.92 -9.51 13.86
N PRO A 517 -29.33 -10.58 13.15
CA PRO A 517 -30.17 -11.64 13.73
C PRO A 517 -29.59 -12.24 15.02
N LYS A 518 -28.26 -12.41 15.07
CA LYS A 518 -27.55 -12.90 16.25
C LYS A 518 -26.31 -12.07 16.55
N THR A 519 -26.06 -11.83 17.84
CA THR A 519 -24.83 -11.21 18.33
C THR A 519 -24.21 -12.10 19.41
N LEU A 520 -23.01 -12.62 19.16
CA LEU A 520 -22.30 -13.52 20.07
C LEU A 520 -21.15 -12.78 20.80
N ALA A 521 -21.23 -12.76 22.13
CA ALA A 521 -20.18 -12.31 23.03
C ALA A 521 -19.45 -13.53 23.62
N GLN A 522 -18.30 -13.88 23.03
CA GLN A 522 -17.54 -15.06 23.40
C GLN A 522 -16.22 -14.69 24.07
N ALA A 523 -15.96 -15.18 25.27
CA ALA A 523 -14.67 -15.02 25.91
C ALA A 523 -13.69 -16.12 25.50
N VAL A 524 -12.40 -15.83 25.66
CA VAL A 524 -11.33 -16.82 25.52
C VAL A 524 -10.76 -17.12 26.88
N LEU A 525 -10.61 -18.40 27.22
CA LEU A 525 -10.02 -18.82 28.47
C LEU A 525 -8.54 -18.38 28.51
N GLY A 526 -8.17 -17.55 29.47
CA GLY A 526 -6.78 -17.14 29.74
C GLY A 526 -6.26 -17.78 31.03
N TYR A 527 -4.93 -17.86 31.17
CA TYR A 527 -4.27 -18.47 32.33
C TYR A 527 -3.32 -17.50 33.02
N SER A 528 -3.37 -17.43 34.36
CA SER A 528 -2.44 -16.62 35.17
C SER A 528 -1.82 -17.47 36.28
N ALA A 529 -0.49 -17.41 36.41
CA ALA A 529 0.27 -18.19 37.37
C ALA A 529 0.64 -17.36 38.60
N ILE A 530 0.47 -17.92 39.79
CA ILE A 530 0.93 -17.35 41.05
C ILE A 530 1.89 -18.35 41.71
N ASN A 531 3.16 -17.98 41.79
CA ASN A 531 4.18 -18.75 42.49
C ASN A 531 4.50 -18.09 43.83
N ARG A 532 4.44 -18.87 44.92
CA ARG A 532 4.94 -18.44 46.23
C ARG A 532 6.11 -19.31 46.63
N THR A 533 7.30 -18.86 46.29
CA THR A 533 8.57 -19.59 46.49
C THR A 533 9.37 -19.13 47.71
N HIS A 534 8.96 -18.08 48.43
CA HIS A 534 9.77 -17.44 49.49
C HIS A 534 9.05 -17.24 50.85
N ASP A 535 7.96 -17.97 51.11
CA ASP A 535 7.21 -17.86 52.37
C ASP A 535 7.72 -18.89 53.40
N LEU A 536 7.48 -18.67 54.70
CA LEU A 536 7.87 -19.58 55.81
C LEU A 536 7.39 -21.03 55.63
N LYS A 537 6.37 -21.24 54.79
CA LYS A 537 5.79 -22.53 54.42
C LYS A 537 6.61 -23.31 53.38
N ALA A 538 7.34 -22.60 52.50
CA ALA A 538 8.28 -23.18 51.54
C ALA A 538 9.51 -23.79 52.24
N TRP A 539 9.89 -23.25 53.41
CA TRP A 539 10.97 -23.78 54.27
C TRP A 539 10.68 -25.19 54.84
N PHE A 540 9.40 -25.57 54.97
CA PHE A 540 8.97 -26.91 55.39
C PHE A 540 8.75 -27.90 54.22
N GLY A 541 9.27 -27.61 53.02
CA GLY A 541 9.25 -28.54 51.88
C GLY A 541 7.96 -28.54 51.04
N ASN A 542 7.05 -27.58 51.26
CA ASN A 542 5.81 -27.44 50.48
C ASN A 542 5.87 -26.20 49.59
N SER A 543 6.32 -26.34 48.34
CA SER A 543 6.18 -25.28 47.33
C SER A 543 4.75 -25.25 46.79
N TRP A 544 4.06 -24.13 47.03
CA TRP A 544 2.69 -23.92 46.57
C TRP A 544 2.68 -22.96 45.39
N SER A 545 2.22 -23.46 44.24
CA SER A 545 1.90 -22.68 43.06
C SER A 545 0.44 -22.89 42.71
N ALA A 546 -0.25 -21.83 42.33
CA ALA A 546 -1.59 -21.90 41.77
C ALA A 546 -1.55 -21.37 40.34
N ILE A 547 -2.42 -21.90 39.48
CA ILE A 547 -2.73 -21.30 38.20
C ILE A 547 -4.24 -21.06 38.16
N PHE A 548 -4.66 -19.88 37.71
CA PHE A 548 -6.06 -19.49 37.59
C PHE A 548 -6.42 -19.45 36.12
N ALA A 549 -7.52 -20.10 35.77
CA ALA A 549 -8.14 -19.98 34.46
C ALA A 549 -9.30 -18.99 34.56
N ALA A 550 -9.34 -18.02 33.66
CA ALA A 550 -10.35 -16.97 33.64
C ALA A 550 -10.75 -16.61 32.21
N ASP A 551 -12.05 -16.56 31.96
CA ASP A 551 -12.59 -16.06 30.70
C ASP A 551 -12.20 -14.59 30.51
N THR A 552 -11.59 -14.29 29.36
CA THR A 552 -11.04 -12.99 29.03
C THR A 552 -11.62 -12.50 27.70
N GLY A 553 -12.09 -11.25 27.67
CA GLY A 553 -12.59 -10.60 26.46
C GLY A 553 -14.03 -10.95 26.11
N GLY A 554 -14.39 -10.83 24.83
CA GLY A 554 -15.78 -10.98 24.38
C GLY A 554 -16.68 -9.85 24.90
N LEU A 555 -16.12 -8.65 25.06
CA LEU A 555 -16.79 -7.50 25.65
C LEU A 555 -17.41 -6.60 24.58
N PHE A 556 -18.70 -6.35 24.70
CA PHE A 556 -19.39 -5.23 24.04
C PHE A 556 -19.72 -4.16 25.09
N SER A 557 -19.18 -2.96 24.93
CA SER A 557 -19.35 -1.87 25.89
C SER A 557 -19.91 -0.63 25.21
N GLY A 558 -21.02 -0.10 25.74
CA GLY A 558 -21.48 1.27 25.51
C GLY A 558 -21.13 2.11 26.74
N GLY A 559 -20.44 3.24 26.56
CA GLY A 559 -19.90 4.06 27.65
C GLY A 559 -20.98 4.80 28.42
N THR A 560 -21.21 6.08 28.12
CA THR A 560 -22.35 6.81 28.71
C THR A 560 -23.70 6.45 28.07
N GLY A 561 -23.67 5.74 26.93
CA GLY A 561 -24.85 5.38 26.15
C GLY A 561 -25.46 4.02 26.50
N GLN A 562 -26.28 3.50 25.57
CA GLN A 562 -26.91 2.19 25.64
C GLN A 562 -26.19 1.18 24.73
N VAL A 563 -26.37 -0.10 25.02
CA VAL A 563 -26.13 -1.17 24.03
C VAL A 563 -27.48 -1.58 23.46
N GLU A 564 -27.70 -1.32 22.17
CA GLU A 564 -28.92 -1.67 21.44
C GLU A 564 -28.67 -2.84 20.50
N LEU A 565 -29.40 -3.94 20.67
CA LEU A 565 -29.38 -5.10 19.78
C LEU A 565 -30.75 -5.32 19.13
N THR A 566 -30.76 -5.48 17.81
CA THR A 566 -32.01 -5.74 17.06
C THR A 566 -32.42 -7.21 17.09
N GLY A 567 -31.46 -8.14 17.13
CA GLY A 567 -31.68 -9.58 17.23
C GLY A 567 -31.43 -10.15 18.63
N GLU A 568 -31.09 -11.44 18.66
CA GLU A 568 -30.75 -12.20 19.87
C GLU A 568 -29.31 -11.91 20.32
N ALA A 569 -29.12 -11.74 21.64
CA ALA A 569 -27.82 -11.58 22.27
C ALA A 569 -27.38 -12.87 22.96
N ASP A 570 -26.37 -13.56 22.42
CA ASP A 570 -25.79 -14.77 22.99
C ASP A 570 -24.54 -14.44 23.81
N ILE A 571 -24.45 -14.96 25.04
CA ILE A 571 -23.30 -14.79 25.94
C ILE A 571 -22.66 -16.15 26.21
N GLU A 572 -21.40 -16.32 25.81
CA GLU A 572 -20.56 -17.48 26.09
C GLU A 572 -19.28 -17.01 26.80
N GLY A 573 -19.35 -16.84 28.12
CA GLY A 573 -18.25 -16.33 28.95
C GLY A 573 -17.91 -14.85 28.76
N GLY A 574 -18.40 -14.21 27.69
CA GLY A 574 -18.24 -12.78 27.39
C GLY A 574 -19.21 -11.88 28.17
N SER A 575 -19.38 -10.64 27.72
CA SER A 575 -20.31 -9.71 28.37
C SER A 575 -20.78 -8.56 27.47
N PHE A 576 -21.99 -8.08 27.78
CA PHE A 576 -22.50 -6.78 27.33
C PHE A 576 -22.53 -5.84 28.53
N ASN A 577 -21.96 -4.65 28.40
CA ASN A 577 -21.91 -3.65 29.48
C ASN A 577 -22.38 -2.29 28.95
N ALA A 578 -23.37 -1.70 29.61
CA ALA A 578 -23.76 -0.33 29.36
C ALA A 578 -24.43 0.27 30.61
N PRO A 579 -23.84 1.30 31.22
CA PRO A 579 -24.49 2.11 32.26
C PRO A 579 -25.87 2.62 31.86
N GLY A 580 -26.09 2.98 30.59
CA GLY A 580 -27.38 3.42 30.06
C GLY A 580 -28.41 2.29 29.84
N GLY A 581 -28.02 1.04 30.04
CA GLY A 581 -28.85 -0.16 29.88
C GLY A 581 -28.57 -0.94 28.60
N ILE A 582 -28.99 -2.21 28.61
CA ILE A 582 -28.89 -3.13 27.47
C ILE A 582 -30.31 -3.39 26.96
N LYS A 583 -30.54 -3.09 25.68
CA LYS A 583 -31.81 -3.30 25.00
C LYS A 583 -31.64 -4.34 23.91
N ALA A 584 -31.99 -5.59 24.20
CA ALA A 584 -31.98 -6.67 23.23
C ALA A 584 -33.40 -7.00 22.77
N ALA A 585 -33.77 -6.62 21.54
CA ALA A 585 -35.12 -6.84 21.04
C ALA A 585 -35.45 -8.33 20.82
N GLY A 586 -34.46 -9.15 20.45
CA GLY A 586 -34.59 -10.61 20.35
C GLY A 586 -34.36 -11.38 21.65
N GLY A 587 -34.10 -10.69 22.77
CA GLY A 587 -33.79 -11.31 24.06
C GLY A 587 -32.29 -11.58 24.29
N VAL A 588 -31.95 -11.99 25.51
CA VAL A 588 -30.58 -12.33 25.93
C VAL A 588 -30.56 -13.80 26.36
N ASN A 589 -29.68 -14.57 25.74
CA ASN A 589 -29.44 -15.98 26.02
C ASN A 589 -28.01 -16.15 26.58
N THR A 590 -27.91 -16.73 27.78
CA THR A 590 -26.61 -17.00 28.43
C THR A 590 -26.28 -18.48 28.27
N ILE A 591 -25.42 -18.80 27.31
CA ILE A 591 -24.93 -20.15 27.05
C ILE A 591 -24.02 -20.60 28.20
N SER A 592 -23.11 -19.72 28.61
CA SER A 592 -22.22 -19.94 29.77
C SER A 592 -21.92 -18.60 30.46
N ALA A 593 -21.94 -18.61 31.79
CA ALA A 593 -21.55 -17.45 32.59
C ALA A 593 -20.01 -17.32 32.64
N PRO A 594 -19.46 -16.10 32.80
CA PRO A 594 -18.02 -15.90 32.89
C PRO A 594 -17.37 -16.77 33.96
N TYR A 595 -16.40 -17.59 33.54
CA TYR A 595 -15.69 -18.53 34.39
C TYR A 595 -14.43 -17.90 34.99
N ARG A 596 -14.24 -18.09 36.31
CA ARG A 596 -12.96 -17.80 36.99
C ARG A 596 -12.75 -18.76 38.14
N ALA A 597 -11.76 -19.65 38.02
CA ALA A 597 -11.43 -20.60 39.09
C ALA A 597 -9.94 -20.96 39.12
N PRO A 598 -9.41 -21.39 40.29
CA PRO A 598 -8.11 -22.06 40.34
C PRO A 598 -8.20 -23.40 39.58
N VAL A 599 -7.19 -23.70 38.76
CA VAL A 599 -7.13 -24.98 38.05
C VAL A 599 -6.77 -26.08 39.04
N THR A 600 -7.58 -27.13 39.10
CA THR A 600 -7.37 -28.31 39.93
C THR A 600 -7.23 -29.55 39.05
N ILE A 601 -6.21 -30.39 39.31
CA ILE A 601 -6.04 -31.67 38.62
C ILE A 601 -6.40 -32.81 39.60
N GLY A 602 -7.34 -33.69 39.24
CA GLY A 602 -7.82 -34.83 40.04
C GLY A 602 -9.24 -35.29 39.69
N ASN A 603 -9.72 -36.40 40.29
CA ASN A 603 -10.94 -37.20 39.93
C ASN A 603 -12.30 -36.46 39.78
N HIS A 604 -12.35 -35.14 39.91
CA HIS A 604 -13.48 -34.27 39.56
C HIS A 604 -12.95 -33.15 38.65
N ASN A 605 -12.71 -33.50 37.39
CA ASN A 605 -12.15 -32.60 36.38
C ASN A 605 -13.18 -31.53 35.98
N HIS A 606 -12.84 -30.27 36.24
CA HIS A 606 -13.31 -29.13 35.47
C HIS A 606 -12.09 -28.37 34.93
N LEU A 607 -11.29 -29.05 34.11
CA LEU A 607 -10.48 -28.35 33.11
C LEU A 607 -11.52 -27.84 32.11
N GLY A 608 -11.89 -26.56 32.18
CA GLY A 608 -12.98 -25.98 31.39
C GLY A 608 -12.99 -26.55 29.97
N LEU A 609 -14.03 -27.31 29.64
CA LEU A 609 -14.22 -27.87 28.30
C LEU A 609 -14.50 -26.69 27.36
N VAL A 610 -13.46 -26.24 26.67
CA VAL A 610 -13.60 -25.37 25.50
C VAL A 610 -14.00 -26.24 24.32
N SER A 611 -15.25 -26.11 23.86
CA SER A 611 -15.66 -26.60 22.56
C SER A 611 -15.10 -25.68 21.47
N TRP A 612 -13.82 -25.86 21.15
CA TRP A 612 -13.26 -25.36 19.91
C TRP A 612 -13.53 -26.39 18.80
N PHE A 613 -14.49 -26.08 17.91
CA PHE A 613 -14.61 -26.74 16.61
C PHE A 613 -15.06 -25.74 15.53
N GLY A 614 -14.13 -25.44 14.59
CA GLY A 614 -14.35 -24.94 13.21
C GLY A 614 -14.99 -23.56 13.05
N LEU A 615 -14.44 -22.61 12.29
CA LEU A 615 -13.70 -22.68 11.02
C LEU A 615 -12.67 -21.55 10.94
#